data_AF-A0A7C4BB68-F1
#
_entry.id   AF-A0A7C4BB68-F1
#
_cell.length_a   1.000
_cell.length_b   1.000
_cell.length_c   1.000
_cell.angle_alpha   90.00
_cell.angle_beta   90.00
_cell.angle_gamma   90.00
#
_symmetry.space_group_name_H-M   'P 1'
#
loop_
_entity.id
_entity.type
_entity.pdbx_description
1 polymer ?
#
loop_
_entity_poly.entity_id
_entity_poly.type
_entity_poly.pdbx_seq_one_letter_code
_entity_poly.pdbx_strand_id
1 'polypeptide(L)' 'MSSAEEFLRKKIVEVLKTHCEGLVFDKLREILEEREGIYVDGVLLRRVVAIMIREGTVCKEPSASVKRMLLKLCRAPS' A
#
# COMPACT_ATOMS: atom_id res chain seq x y z
N MET A 1 -9.20 -15.57 0.15
CA MET A 1 -8.43 -14.60 0.96
C MET A 1 -8.76 -14.82 2.42
N SER A 2 -7.81 -14.63 3.32
CA SER A 2 -8.11 -14.68 4.77
C SER A 2 -8.72 -13.36 5.25
N SER A 3 -9.41 -13.39 6.39
CA SER A 3 -9.95 -12.18 7.03
C SER A 3 -8.86 -11.13 7.33
N ALA A 4 -7.66 -11.57 7.67
CA ALA A 4 -6.50 -10.71 7.88
C ALA A 4 -6.04 -10.00 6.60
N GLU A 5 -6.07 -10.68 5.45
CA GLU A 5 -5.73 -10.07 4.16
C GLU A 5 -6.76 -9.01 3.75
N GLU A 6 -8.05 -9.29 3.93
CA GLU A 6 -9.11 -8.32 3.65
C GLU A 6 -9.01 -7.08 4.53
N PHE A 7 -8.76 -7.27 5.83
CA PHE A 7 -8.52 -6.18 6.77
C PHE A 7 -7.32 -5.33 6.34
N LEU A 8 -6.20 -5.99 6.02
CA LEU A 8 -4.97 -5.30 5.60
C LEU A 8 -5.17 -4.53 4.29
N ARG A 9 -5.91 -5.09 3.33
CA ARG A 9 -6.26 -4.38 2.08
C ARG A 9 -7.03 -3.10 2.35
N LYS A 10 -8.06 -3.15 3.19
CA LYS A 10 -8.86 -1.96 3.55
C LYS A 10 -7.97 -0.88 4.14
N LYS A 11 -7.08 -1.27 5.06
CA LYS A 11 -6.14 -0.35 5.71
C LYS A 11 -5.11 0.25 4.76
N ILE A 12 -4.56 -0.54 3.84
CA ILE A 12 -3.68 -0.02 2.78
C ILE A 12 -4.42 1.02 1.93
N VAL A 13 -5.67 0.75 1.54
CA VAL A 13 -6.46 1.71 0.77
C VAL A 13 -6.69 3.00 1.55
N GLU A 14 -7.06 2.93 2.84
CA GLU A 14 -7.24 4.12 3.71
C GLU A 14 -5.96 4.97 3.81
N VAL A 15 -4.81 4.32 4.02
CA VAL A 15 -3.51 5.00 4.09
C VAL A 15 -3.16 5.64 2.75
N LEU A 16 -3.35 4.95 1.63
CA LEU A 16 -3.04 5.50 0.31
C LEU A 16 -4.03 6.59 -0.14
N LYS A 17 -5.26 6.60 0.35
CA LYS A 17 -6.22 7.70 0.13
C LYS A 17 -5.77 8.99 0.81
N THR A 18 -5.15 8.91 1.98
CA THR A 18 -4.65 10.09 2.70
C THR A 18 -3.30 10.58 2.16
N HIS A 19 -2.60 9.75 1.38
CA HIS A 19 -1.30 10.06 0.79
C HIS A 19 -1.36 9.97 -0.74
N CYS A 20 -2.10 10.89 -1.37
CA CYS A 20 -2.36 10.89 -2.81
C CYS A 20 -1.09 10.92 -3.69
N GLU A 21 0.02 11.48 -3.18
CA GLU A 21 1.31 11.50 -3.88
C GLU A 21 1.99 10.12 -3.94
N GLY A 22 1.54 9.19 -3.11
CA GLY A 22 2.06 7.84 -2.98
C GLY A 22 3.13 7.71 -1.89
N LEU A 23 3.41 6.46 -1.53
CA LEU A 23 4.32 6.09 -0.46
C LEU A 23 5.31 5.02 -0.91
N VAL A 24 6.55 5.12 -0.46
CA VAL A 24 7.47 3.97 -0.55
C VAL A 24 6.97 2.84 0.36
N PHE A 25 7.26 1.59 -0.01
CA PHE A 25 6.80 0.42 0.74
C PHE A 25 7.14 0.48 2.23
N ASP A 26 8.37 0.88 2.57
CA ASP A 26 8.81 0.99 3.97
C ASP A 26 7.96 1.98 4.76
N LYS A 27 7.56 3.10 4.13
CA LYS A 27 6.74 4.13 4.78
C LYS A 27 5.29 3.68 4.96
N LEU A 28 4.76 2.93 3.99
CA LEU A 28 3.45 2.30 4.13
C LEU A 28 3.43 1.36 5.33
N ARG A 29 4.48 0.53 5.50
CA ARG A 29 4.62 -0.36 6.64
C ARG A 29 4.69 0.41 7.96
N GLU A 30 5.55 1.42 8.04
CA GLU A 30 5.72 2.27 9.22
C GLU A 30 4.40 2.90 9.65
N ILE A 31 3.61 3.44 8.70
CA ILE A 31 2.30 4.04 9.00
C ILE A 31 1.31 2.98 9.55
N LEU A 32 1.27 1.79 8.95
CA LEU A 32 0.40 0.71 9.42
C LEU A 32 0.76 0.27 10.84
N GLU A 33 2.06 0.18 11.16
CA GLU A 33 2.54 -0.25 12.48
C GLU A 33 2.36 0.85 13.53
N GLU A 34 2.80 2.08 13.26
CA GLU A 34 2.87 3.16 14.26
C GLU A 34 1.56 3.92 14.43
N ARG A 35 0.81 4.15 13.35
CA ARG A 35 -0.42 4.96 13.41
C ARG A 35 -1.69 4.13 13.56
N GLU A 36 -1.73 2.98 12.89
CA GLU A 36 -2.91 2.10 12.95
C GLU A 36 -2.78 1.00 14.02
N GLY A 37 -1.60 0.85 14.63
CA GLY A 37 -1.33 -0.19 15.64
C GLY A 37 -1.33 -1.61 15.07
N ILE A 38 -1.15 -1.77 13.76
CA ILE A 38 -1.21 -3.05 13.06
C ILE A 38 0.19 -3.59 12.90
N TYR A 39 0.56 -4.57 13.72
CA TYR A 39 1.79 -5.31 13.50
C TYR A 39 1.63 -6.23 12.29
N VAL A 40 2.34 -5.93 11.19
CA VAL A 40 2.22 -6.67 9.95
C VAL A 40 3.53 -7.36 9.62
N ASP A 41 3.47 -8.67 9.41
CA ASP A 41 4.58 -9.42 8.83
C ASP A 41 4.92 -8.87 7.43
N GLY A 42 6.18 -8.53 7.18
CA GLY A 42 6.61 -7.92 5.92
C GLY A 42 6.39 -8.80 4.69
N VAL A 43 6.37 -10.13 4.83
CA VAL A 43 6.02 -11.08 3.76
C VAL A 43 4.52 -11.02 3.45
N LEU A 44 3.67 -10.96 4.48
CA LEU A 44 2.23 -10.79 4.31
C LEU A 44 1.92 -9.46 3.61
N LEU A 45 2.53 -8.35 4.06
CA LEU A 45 2.33 -7.04 3.45
C LEU A 45 2.76 -7.03 1.97
N ARG A 46 3.94 -7.59 1.66
CA ARG A 46 4.42 -7.72 0.28
C ARG A 46 3.45 -8.53 -0.58
N ARG A 47 2.95 -9.66 -0.06
CA ARG A 47 1.99 -10.50 -0.78
C ARG A 47 0.70 -9.73 -1.08
N VAL A 48 0.12 -9.08 -0.09
CA VAL A 48 -1.14 -8.32 -0.26
C VAL A 48 -0.96 -7.17 -1.25
N VAL A 49 0.09 -6.36 -1.09
CA VAL A 49 0.40 -5.27 -2.03
C VAL A 49 0.61 -5.79 -3.45
N ALA A 50 1.36 -6.89 -3.63
CA ALA A 50 1.58 -7.49 -4.95
C ALA A 50 0.28 -8.01 -5.60
N ILE A 51 -0.68 -8.50 -4.81
CA ILE A 51 -2.00 -8.85 -5.35
C ILE A 51 -2.76 -7.59 -5.74
N MET A 52 -2.81 -6.57 -4.89
CA MET A 52 -3.49 -5.30 -5.18
C MET A 52 -2.92 -4.59 -6.43
N ILE A 53 -1.62 -4.74 -6.69
CA ILE A 53 -0.98 -4.25 -7.92
C ILE A 53 -1.47 -5.03 -9.15
N ARG A 54 -1.50 -6.36 -9.08
CA ARG A 54 -2.00 -7.20 -10.17
C ARG A 54 -3.47 -6.95 -10.48
N GLU A 55 -4.26 -6.64 -9.46
CA GLU A 55 -5.68 -6.29 -9.59
C GLU A 55 -5.91 -4.84 -10.07
N GLY A 56 -4.86 -4.04 -10.24
CA GLY A 56 -4.97 -2.64 -10.67
C GLY A 56 -5.58 -1.71 -9.61
N THR A 57 -5.62 -2.11 -8.33
CA THR A 57 -6.05 -1.25 -7.22
C THR A 57 -4.91 -0.32 -6.79
N VAL A 58 -3.69 -0.84 -6.73
CA VAL A 58 -2.47 -0.09 -6.37
C VAL A 58 -1.56 0.01 -7.57
N CYS A 59 -1.12 1.22 -7.88
CA CYS A 59 -0.16 1.51 -8.92
C CYS A 59 1.23 1.67 -8.30
N LYS A 60 2.24 1.13 -8.98
CA LYS A 60 3.64 1.21 -8.57
C LYS A 60 4.40 2.08 -9.59
N GLU A 61 4.76 3.29 -9.19
CA GLU A 61 5.35 4.29 -10.08
C GLU A 61 6.76 4.69 -9.64
N PRO A 62 7.71 4.89 -10.56
CA PRO A 62 9.03 5.40 -10.22
C PRO A 62 8.92 6.87 -9.80
N SER A 63 9.60 7.24 -8.72
CA SER A 63 9.74 8.64 -8.31
C SER A 63 11.21 9.06 -8.35
N ALA A 64 11.48 10.11 -9.12
CA ALA A 64 12.80 10.70 -9.25
C ALA A 64 13.26 11.43 -7.97
N SER A 65 12.32 11.99 -7.20
CA SER A 65 12.63 12.75 -5.98
C SER A 65 13.17 11.86 -4.86
N VAL A 66 12.56 10.69 -4.67
CA VAL A 66 12.98 9.71 -3.65
C VAL A 66 13.84 8.57 -4.22
N LYS A 67 14.11 8.56 -5.53
CA LYS A 67 14.85 7.51 -6.25
C LYS A 67 14.34 6.09 -5.93
N ARG A 68 13.03 5.95 -5.74
CA ARG A 68 12.35 4.72 -5.29
C ARG A 68 11.00 4.60 -5.97
N MET A 69 10.40 3.41 -5.88
CA MET A 69 9.05 3.15 -6.36
C MET A 69 8.03 3.58 -5.30
N LEU A 70 7.08 4.40 -5.70
CA LEU A 70 5.92 4.80 -4.90
C LEU A 70 4.75 3.84 -5.17
N LEU A 71 4.00 3.57 -4.12
CA LEU A 71 2.71 2.91 -4.13
C LEU A 71 1.64 3.98 -3.98
N LYS A 72 0.68 4.02 -4.90
CA LYS A 72 -0.49 4.90 -4.80
C LYS A 72 -1.72 4.18 -5.32
N LEU A 73 -2.92 4.68 -5.03
CA LEU A 73 -4.11 4.13 -5.66
C LEU A 73 -4.08 4.43 -7.15
N CYS A 74 -4.41 3.43 -7.97
CA CYS A 74 -4.64 3.69 -9.39
C CYS A 74 -5.82 4.66 -9.52
N ARG A 75 -5.66 5.69 -10.36
CA ARG A 75 -6.80 6.57 -10.69
C ARG A 75 -7.82 5.72 -11.43
N ALA A 76 -9.09 5.80 -11.03
CA ALA A 76 -10.16 5.26 -11.84
C ALA A 76 -10.03 5.84 -13.26
N PRO A 77 -10.21 5.05 -14.33
CA PRO A 77 -10.36 5.64 -15.65
C PRO A 77 -11.54 6.61 -15.58
N SER A 78 -11.25 7.89 -15.83
CA SER A 78 -12.23 8.96 -15.99
C SER A 78 -13.15 8.68 -17.16
#